data_AF-A0A6M8W648-F1
#
_entry.id   AF-A0A6M8W648-F1
#
_cell.length_a   1.000
_cell.length_b   1.000
_cell.length_c   1.000
_cell.angle_alpha   90.00
_cell.angle_beta   90.00
_cell.angle_gamma   90.00
#
_symmetry.space_group_name_H-M   'P 1'
#
loop_
_entity.id
_entity.type
_entity.pdbx_description
1 polymer ?
#
loop_
_entity_poly.entity_id
_entity_poly.type
_entity_poly.pdbx_seq_one_letter_code
_entity_poly.pdbx_strand_id
1 'polypeptide(L)'
;MPLGSHARDGHDIFEILVRENAAMLTAFLRSSLHDPSDVDDLFQETMVVAWRRIDDYDRSRPFGPWLRGIARNLVLAHYRKAAAAPRWCTPEVLEGIDRRFGALLDQGRRHLQGPGRRPARLHQQALGTPA
;
A
#
# COMPACT_ATOMS: atom_id res chain seq x y z
N MET A 1 -11.72 26.22 -25.45
CA MET A 1 -10.92 26.31 -24.21
C MET A 1 -11.43 25.23 -23.25
N PRO A 2 -10.77 24.07 -23.10
CA PRO A 2 -11.19 23.07 -22.13
C PRO A 2 -10.40 23.23 -20.81
N LEU A 3 -11.13 23.38 -19.71
CA LEU A 3 -10.60 23.40 -18.34
C LEU A 3 -10.39 21.97 -17.83
N GLY A 4 -9.17 21.66 -17.40
CA GLY A 4 -8.84 20.76 -16.28
C GLY A 4 -9.48 19.36 -16.22
N SER A 5 -8.95 18.40 -16.98
CA SER A 5 -9.23 16.95 -16.78
C SER A 5 -8.37 16.29 -15.68
N HIS A 6 -7.32 16.94 -15.18
CA HIS A 6 -6.21 16.23 -14.52
C HIS A 6 -6.38 16.08 -12.99
N ALA A 7 -7.32 16.81 -12.37
CA ALA A 7 -7.52 16.80 -10.92
C ALA A 7 -8.42 15.65 -10.43
N ARG A 8 -9.28 15.09 -11.29
CA ARG A 8 -10.08 13.91 -10.93
C ARG A 8 -9.22 12.64 -10.95
N ASP A 9 -8.29 12.55 -11.89
CA ASP A 9 -7.47 11.36 -12.11
C ASP A 9 -6.57 11.01 -10.91
N GLY A 10 -5.95 12.01 -10.25
CA GLY A 10 -5.07 11.77 -9.10
C GLY A 10 -5.81 11.29 -7.86
N HIS A 11 -7.00 11.82 -7.63
CA HIS A 11 -7.87 11.46 -6.50
C HIS A 11 -8.52 10.09 -6.68
N ASP A 12 -8.94 9.75 -7.90
CA ASP A 12 -9.50 8.42 -8.20
C ASP A 12 -8.42 7.32 -8.10
N ILE A 13 -7.19 7.61 -8.53
CA ILE A 13 -6.04 6.71 -8.36
C ILE A 13 -5.72 6.49 -6.88
N PHE A 14 -5.81 7.52 -6.04
CA PHE A 14 -5.60 7.37 -4.60
C PHE A 14 -6.58 6.39 -3.97
N GLU A 15 -7.86 6.48 -4.30
CA GLU A 15 -8.87 5.57 -3.74
C GLU A 15 -8.55 4.11 -4.08
N ILE A 16 -8.17 3.85 -5.34
CA ILE A 16 -7.76 2.51 -5.78
C ILE A 16 -6.56 2.02 -4.98
N LEU A 17 -5.51 2.85 -4.90
CA LEU A 17 -4.27 2.51 -4.18
C LEU A 17 -4.52 2.26 -2.69
N VAL A 18 -5.35 3.08 -2.05
CA VAL A 18 -5.74 2.90 -0.64
C VAL A 18 -6.52 1.61 -0.47
N ARG A 19 -7.54 1.35 -1.30
CA ARG A 19 -8.36 0.14 -1.20
C ARG A 19 -7.51 -1.12 -1.31
N GLU A 20 -6.52 -1.14 -2.21
CA GLU A 20 -5.60 -2.26 -2.38
C GLU A 20 -4.64 -2.46 -1.18
N ASN A 21 -4.34 -1.41 -0.43
CA ASN A 21 -3.34 -1.44 0.65
C ASN A 21 -3.95 -1.39 2.06
N ALA A 22 -5.25 -1.10 2.19
CA ALA A 22 -5.94 -0.90 3.46
C ALA A 22 -5.79 -2.12 4.40
N ALA A 23 -6.06 -3.33 3.90
CA ALA A 23 -5.96 -4.54 4.71
C ALA A 23 -4.55 -4.78 5.27
N MET A 24 -3.52 -4.53 4.45
CA MET A 24 -2.12 -4.68 4.85
C MET A 24 -1.68 -3.58 5.81
N LEU A 25 -2.20 -2.36 5.65
CA LEU A 25 -1.99 -1.29 6.61
C LEU A 25 -2.64 -1.59 7.96
N THR A 26 -3.89 -2.07 7.98
CA THR A 26 -4.56 -2.48 9.22
C THR A 26 -3.80 -3.61 9.91
N ALA A 27 -3.30 -4.60 9.16
CA ALA A 27 -2.47 -5.66 9.73
C ALA A 27 -1.17 -5.12 10.35
N PHE A 28 -0.52 -4.16 9.67
CA PHE A 28 0.67 -3.48 10.18
C PHE A 28 0.37 -2.73 11.49
N LEU A 29 -0.70 -1.94 11.54
CA LEU A 29 -1.11 -1.19 12.72
C LEU A 29 -1.48 -2.12 13.88
N ARG A 30 -2.24 -3.18 13.64
CA ARG A 30 -2.57 -4.20 14.66
C ARG A 30 -1.34 -4.91 15.23
N SER A 31 -0.30 -5.10 14.42
CA SER A 31 0.96 -5.68 14.90
C SER A 31 1.83 -4.68 15.67
N SER A 32 1.55 -3.39 15.52
CA SER A 32 2.38 -2.29 16.05
C SER A 32 1.76 -1.61 17.26
N LEU A 33 0.46 -1.80 17.50
CA LEU A 33 -0.33 -1.14 18.54
C LEU A 33 -0.86 -2.15 19.56
N HIS A 34 -1.08 -1.68 20.79
CA HIS A 34 -1.61 -2.51 21.86
C HIS A 34 -3.14 -2.47 21.92
N ASP A 35 -3.72 -1.27 21.86
CA ASP A 35 -5.17 -1.07 21.92
C ASP A 35 -5.78 -1.15 20.51
N PRO A 36 -6.84 -1.96 20.30
CA PRO A 36 -7.57 -1.98 19.05
C PRO A 36 -8.18 -0.63 18.65
N SER A 37 -8.55 0.23 19.60
CA SER A 37 -9.13 1.55 19.32
C SER A 37 -8.11 2.50 18.67
N ASP A 38 -6.85 2.43 19.08
CA ASP A 38 -5.75 3.20 18.48
C ASP A 38 -5.53 2.83 17.01
N VAL A 39 -5.88 1.60 16.59
CA VAL A 39 -5.71 1.14 15.21
C VAL A 39 -6.60 1.94 14.27
N ASP A 40 -7.87 2.12 14.62
CA ASP A 40 -8.83 2.81 13.77
C ASP A 40 -8.48 4.31 13.67
N ASP A 41 -8.09 4.91 14.79
CA ASP A 41 -7.65 6.32 14.85
C ASP A 41 -6.39 6.55 13.99
N LEU A 42 -5.35 5.74 14.18
CA LEU A 42 -4.11 5.87 13.42
C LEU A 42 -4.29 5.47 11.95
N PHE A 43 -5.21 4.57 11.63
CA PHE A 43 -5.57 4.27 10.25
C PHE A 43 -6.16 5.51 9.57
N GLN A 44 -7.16 6.14 10.19
CA GLN A 44 -7.79 7.35 9.66
C GLN A 44 -6.78 8.50 9.53
N GLU A 45 -5.95 8.73 10.55
CA GLU A 45 -4.92 9.77 10.51
C GLU A 45 -3.91 9.48 9.38
N THR A 46 -3.52 8.22 9.19
CA THR A 46 -2.66 7.81 8.07
C THR A 46 -3.30 8.15 6.73
N MET A 47 -4.60 7.87 6.54
CA MET A 47 -5.31 8.20 5.30
C MET A 47 -5.33 9.70 5.04
N VAL A 48 -5.62 10.52 6.05
CA VAL A 48 -5.64 11.98 5.94
C VAL A 48 -4.27 12.52 5.56
N VAL A 49 -3.21 12.02 6.18
CA VAL A 49 -1.83 12.44 5.86
C VAL A 49 -1.42 11.97 4.47
N ALA A 50 -1.77 10.74 4.09
CA ALA A 50 -1.49 10.21 2.76
C ALA A 50 -2.21 11.02 1.67
N TRP A 51 -3.47 11.36 1.88
CA TRP A 51 -4.23 12.21 0.96
C TRP A 51 -3.57 13.58 0.76
N ARG A 52 -3.17 14.24 1.84
CA ARG A 52 -2.49 15.55 1.78
C ARG A 52 -1.13 15.51 1.09
N ARG A 53 -0.50 14.34 1.01
CA ARG A 53 0.85 14.14 0.46
C ARG A 53 0.86 13.34 -0.84
N ILE A 54 -0.31 13.09 -1.43
CA ILE A 54 -0.40 12.23 -2.61
C ILE A 54 0.27 12.85 -3.84
N ASP A 55 0.30 14.19 -3.92
CA ASP A 55 1.00 14.90 -4.99
C ASP A 55 2.53 14.77 -4.89
N ASP A 56 3.06 14.52 -3.67
CA ASP A 56 4.49 14.28 -3.44
C ASP A 56 4.90 12.82 -3.69
N TYR A 57 3.93 11.93 -3.92
CA TYR A 57 4.19 10.50 -4.08
C TYR A 57 4.83 10.18 -5.43
N ASP A 58 6.06 9.66 -5.37
CA ASP A 58 6.77 9.12 -6.53
C ASP A 58 6.10 7.82 -7.02
N ARG A 59 5.34 7.93 -8.12
CA ARG A 59 4.60 6.82 -8.74
C ARG A 59 5.49 5.71 -9.30
N SER A 60 6.80 5.92 -9.42
CA SER A 60 7.74 4.85 -9.80
C SER A 60 8.02 3.87 -8.67
N ARG A 61 7.66 4.23 -7.43
CA ARG A 61 7.85 3.40 -6.24
C ARG A 61 6.57 2.62 -5.90
N PRO A 62 6.65 1.58 -5.06
CA PRO A 62 5.45 0.90 -4.55
C PRO A 62 4.72 1.74 -3.48
N PHE A 63 3.39 1.77 -3.55
CA PHE A 63 2.56 2.62 -2.67
C PHE A 63 2.53 2.13 -1.22
N GLY A 64 2.42 0.81 -1.01
CA GLY A 64 2.34 0.21 0.32
C GLY A 64 3.48 0.62 1.27
N PRO A 65 4.77 0.48 0.89
CA PRO A 65 5.90 0.96 1.68
C PRO A 65 5.84 2.46 2.00
N TRP A 66 5.46 3.30 1.05
CA TRP A 66 5.29 4.73 1.28
C TRP A 66 4.20 5.01 2.33
N LEU A 67 3.05 4.35 2.20
CA LEU A 67 1.92 4.47 3.13
C LEU A 67 2.29 3.98 4.54
N ARG A 68 3.00 2.85 4.66
CA ARG A 68 3.48 2.37 5.97
C ARG A 68 4.53 3.28 6.59
N GLY A 69 5.34 3.96 5.78
CA GLY A 69 6.27 4.97 6.28
C GLY A 69 5.54 6.11 7.00
N ILE A 70 4.38 6.54 6.48
CA ILE A 70 3.50 7.52 7.14
C ILE A 70 2.98 6.95 8.47
N ALA A 71 2.37 5.75 8.42
CA ALA A 71 1.80 5.09 9.59
C ALA A 71 2.83 4.87 10.71
N ARG A 72 4.05 4.44 10.36
CA ARG A 72 5.18 4.26 11.29
C ARG A 72 5.47 5.55 12.07
N ASN A 73 5.53 6.68 11.38
CA ASN A 73 5.81 7.96 12.02
C ASN A 73 4.69 8.37 13.00
N LEU A 74 3.44 8.08 12.65
CA LEU A 74 2.28 8.34 13.52
C LEU A 74 2.28 7.43 14.75
N VAL A 75 2.56 6.13 14.60
CA VAL A 75 2.72 5.19 15.73
C VAL A 75 3.83 5.65 16.68
N LEU A 76 4.97 6.09 16.16
CA LEU A 76 6.05 6.65 16.99
C LEU A 76 5.62 7.93 17.70
N ALA A 77 4.80 8.78 17.07
CA ALA A 77 4.26 9.97 17.71
C ALA A 77 3.24 9.62 18.82
N HIS A 78 2.38 8.63 18.58
CA HIS A 78 1.42 8.10 19.54
C HIS A 78 2.14 7.61 20.82
N TYR A 79 3.14 6.74 20.69
CA TYR A 79 3.90 6.26 21.85
C TYR A 79 4.73 7.32 22.57
N ARG A 80 5.18 8.37 21.86
CA ARG A 80 5.87 9.51 22.49
C ARG A 80 4.92 10.36 23.34
N LYS A 81 3.67 10.51 22.92
CA LYS A 81 2.64 11.25 23.69
C LYS A 81 2.21 10.48 24.94
N ALA A 82 2.19 9.15 24.88
CA ALA A 82 1.83 8.26 25.98
C ALA A 82 2.94 8.11 27.04
N ALA A 83 3.81 9.10 27.25
CA ALA A 83 5.09 9.00 27.98
C ALA A 83 5.05 8.46 29.43
N ALA A 84 3.87 8.29 30.04
CA ALA A 84 3.68 7.65 31.33
C ALA A 84 3.39 6.14 31.25
N ALA A 85 3.13 5.59 30.07
CA ALA A 85 2.82 4.18 29.83
C ALA A 85 4.04 3.41 29.30
N PRO A 86 4.10 2.08 29.51
CA PRO A 86 5.12 1.23 28.91
C PRO A 86 5.15 1.39 27.38
N ARG A 87 6.35 1.48 26.79
CA ARG A 87 6.52 1.49 25.33
C ARG A 87 6.25 0.09 24.79
N TRP A 88 5.00 -0.18 24.44
CA TRP A 88 4.56 -1.46 23.86
C TRP A 88 5.30 -1.82 22.57
N CYS A 89 5.73 -0.81 21.81
CA CYS A 89 6.52 -0.98 20.61
C CYS A 89 7.69 0.02 20.62
N THR A 90 8.92 -0.50 20.59
CA THR A 90 10.11 0.36 20.45
C THR A 90 10.35 0.67 18.97
N PRO A 91 11.11 1.74 18.65
CA PRO A 91 11.44 2.06 17.26
C PRO A 91 12.09 0.88 16.51
N GLU A 92 12.94 0.11 17.19
CA GLU A 92 13.64 -1.05 16.63
C GLU A 92 12.68 -2.20 16.31
N VAL A 93 11.71 -2.46 17.20
CA VAL A 93 10.66 -3.46 16.95
C VAL A 93 9.79 -3.04 15.76
N LEU A 94 9.40 -1.76 15.71
CA LEU A 94 8.58 -1.23 14.63
C LEU A 94 9.29 -1.30 13.26
N GLU A 95 10.59 -1.04 13.23
CA GLU A 95 11.42 -1.25 12.02
C GLU A 95 11.51 -2.72 11.64
N GLY A 96 11.62 -3.63 12.61
CA GLY A 96 11.58 -5.07 12.37
C GLY A 96 10.27 -5.52 11.73
N ILE A 97 9.14 -5.02 12.25
CA ILE A 97 7.81 -5.27 11.70
C ILE A 97 7.72 -4.75 10.26
N ASP A 98 8.05 -3.48 9.99
CA ASP A 98 7.93 -2.92 8.64
C ASP A 98 8.82 -3.68 7.63
N ARG A 99 10.05 -4.03 8.01
CA ARG A 99 10.94 -4.85 7.19
C ARG A 99 10.31 -6.21 6.85
N ARG A 100 9.65 -6.84 7.82
CA ARG A 100 8.97 -8.12 7.61
C ARG A 100 7.79 -7.98 6.64
N PHE A 101 7.02 -6.91 6.76
CA PHE A 101 5.93 -6.58 5.82
C PHE A 101 6.46 -6.35 4.40
N GLY A 102 7.58 -5.63 4.25
CA GLY A 102 8.26 -5.46 2.96
C GLY A 102 8.60 -6.81 2.31
N ALA A 103 9.27 -7.69 3.06
CA ALA A 103 9.66 -9.01 2.56
C ALA A 103 8.48 -9.90 2.15
N LEU A 104 7.38 -9.87 2.91
CA LEU A 104 6.16 -10.66 2.61
C LEU A 104 5.48 -10.18 1.31
N LEU A 105 5.39 -8.87 1.12
CA LEU A 105 4.80 -8.29 -0.09
C LEU A 105 5.64 -8.56 -1.33
N ASP A 106 6.97 -8.52 -1.21
CA ASP A 106 7.89 -8.88 -2.30
C ASP A 106 7.81 -10.39 -2.64
N GLN A 107 7.52 -11.23 -1.66
CA GLN A 107 7.31 -12.66 -1.88
C GLN A 107 6.00 -12.94 -2.61
N GLY A 108 4.89 -12.32 -2.20
CA GLY A 108 3.59 -12.44 -2.88
C GLY A 108 3.62 -12.00 -4.35
N ARG A 109 4.36 -10.93 -4.67
CA ARG A 109 4.55 -10.45 -6.05
C ARG A 109 5.36 -11.41 -6.92
N ARG A 110 6.33 -12.14 -6.33
CA ARG A 110 7.14 -13.14 -7.05
C ARG A 110 6.32 -14.40 -7.38
N HIS A 111 5.39 -14.82 -6.51
CA HIS A 111 4.55 -15.99 -6.78
C HIS A 111 3.51 -15.75 -7.89
N LEU A 112 3.04 -14.52 -8.08
CA LEU A 112 2.16 -14.15 -9.21
C LEU A 112 2.92 -14.01 -10.55
N GLN A 113 4.26 -13.94 -10.53
CA GLN A 113 5.12 -13.89 -11.72
C GLN A 113 5.77 -15.25 -12.04
N GLY A 114 5.09 -16.36 -11.73
CA GLY A 114 5.47 -17.71 -12.20
C GLY A 114 5.50 -17.80 -13.75
N PRO A 115 6.19 -18.81 -14.33
CA PRO A 115 6.52 -18.82 -15.75
C PRO A 115 5.25 -18.70 -16.60
N GLY A 116 5.22 -17.63 -17.40
CA GLY A 116 4.08 -17.24 -18.20
C GLY A 116 3.46 -18.42 -18.94
N ARG A 117 2.16 -18.60 -18.73
CA ARG A 117 1.32 -19.49 -19.53
C ARG A 117 1.49 -19.03 -20.98
N ARG A 118 2.27 -19.78 -21.78
CA ARG A 118 2.50 -19.48 -23.19
C ARG A 118 1.13 -19.29 -23.85
N PRO A 119 0.88 -18.19 -24.58
CA PRO A 119 -0.37 -18.06 -25.32
C PRO A 119 -0.43 -19.23 -26.30
N ALA A 120 -1.55 -19.97 -26.26
CA ALA A 120 -1.83 -21.00 -27.24
C ALA A 120 -1.73 -20.36 -28.63
N ARG A 121 -0.80 -20.86 -29.46
CA ARG A 121 -0.72 -20.46 -30.87
C ARG A 121 -2.08 -20.75 -31.50
N LEU A 122 -2.85 -19.72 -31.78
CA LEU A 122 -3.95 -19.77 -32.74
C LEU A 122 -3.32 -20.12 -34.09
N HIS A 123 -3.51 -21.37 -34.54
CA HIS A 123 -3.29 -21.73 -35.92
C HIS A 123 -4.29 -20.95 -36.77
N GLN A 124 -3.81 -19.85 -37.36
CA GLN A 124 -4.36 -19.36 -38.61
C GLN A 124 -4.08 -20.42 -39.68
N GLN A 125 -5.11 -21.17 -40.05
CA GLN A 125 -5.21 -21.69 -41.40
C GLN A 125 -6.08 -20.71 -42.17
N ALA A 126 -5.41 -19.83 -42.92
CA ALA A 126 -5.97 -19.26 -44.13
C ALA A 126 -5.82 -20.27 -45.29
N LEU A 127 -6.56 -20.01 -46.37
CA LEU A 127 -6.57 -20.66 -47.69
C LEU A 127 -7.64 -21.78 -47.79
N GLY A 128 -8.68 -21.71 -48.63
CA GLY A 128 -9.08 -20.75 -49.66
C GLY A 128 -10.30 -21.32 -50.39
N THR A 129 -11.24 -20.45 -50.79
CA THR A 129 -12.20 -20.69 -51.90
C THR A 129 -11.39 -20.65 -53.21
N PRO A 130 -11.62 -21.49 -54.26
CA PRO A 130 -12.86 -21.61 -55.06
C PRO A 130 -13.19 -23.08 -55.48
N ALA A 131 -14.30 -23.43 -56.14
CA ALA A 131 -15.04 -22.79 -57.23
C ALA A 131 -16.54 -23.10 -57.19
#